data_AF-A0A4V1NPD1-F1
#
_entry.id   AF-A0A4V1NPD1-F1
#
_cell.length_a   1.000
_cell.length_b   1.000
_cell.length_c   1.000
_cell.angle_alpha   90.00
_cell.angle_beta   90.00
_cell.angle_gamma   90.00
#
_symmetry.space_group_name_H-M   'P 1'
#
loop_
_entity.id
_entity.type
_entity.pdbx_description
1 polymer ?
#
loop_
_entity_poly.entity_id
_entity_poly.type
_entity_poly.pdbx_seq_one_letter_code
_entity_poly.pdbx_strand_id
1 'polypeptide(L)'
;MSAHAVQAACYGIGAIYPVVILDEVHRWARPTHPGLPERQPGTGHGMLVLRWTGPQGEHAAAPGLLAAAAARAPALPASGGELLAYQQSLPHGLYLTTLPAELVLGPWEQRPGAACAPGFLHRSA
;
A
#
# COMPACT_ATOMS: atom_id res chain seq x y z
N MET A 1 -5.82 17.86 -6.62
CA MET A 1 -5.82 16.40 -6.85
C MET A 1 -4.53 15.88 -6.25
N SER A 2 -4.54 15.44 -4.98
CA SER A 2 -3.33 14.88 -4.38
C SER A 2 -2.99 13.61 -5.13
N ALA A 3 -1.85 13.63 -5.82
CA ALA A 3 -1.25 12.42 -6.36
C ALA A 3 -1.24 11.37 -5.23
N HIS A 4 -1.64 10.15 -5.57
CA HIS A 4 -1.64 9.01 -4.68
C HIS A 4 -0.28 8.83 -3.98
N ALA A 5 -0.10 9.48 -2.84
CA ALA A 5 1.19 9.58 -2.16
C ALA A 5 1.51 8.24 -1.51
N VAL A 6 2.75 7.78 -1.65
CA VAL A 6 3.20 6.52 -1.05
C VAL A 6 3.28 6.68 0.47
N GLN A 7 2.48 5.91 1.18
CA GLN A 7 2.43 5.88 2.63
C GLN A 7 3.21 4.67 3.18
N ALA A 8 3.69 4.79 4.40
CA ALA A 8 4.09 3.67 5.23
C ALA A 8 2.87 3.09 5.95
N ALA A 9 2.77 1.76 5.94
CA ALA A 9 1.81 1.02 6.74
C ALA A 9 2.50 -0.11 7.50
N CYS A 10 1.86 -0.64 8.53
CA CYS A 10 2.39 -1.76 9.31
C CYS A 10 1.36 -2.89 9.51
N TYR A 11 1.86 -4.08 9.84
CA TYR A 11 1.02 -5.23 10.21
C TYR A 11 0.53 -5.16 11.67
N GLY A 12 0.58 -3.99 12.31
CA GLY A 12 0.32 -3.81 13.74
C GLY A 12 1.56 -3.94 14.62
N ILE A 13 2.52 -4.83 14.30
CA ILE A 13 3.81 -4.95 15.04
C ILE A 13 4.97 -5.17 14.07
N GLY A 14 6.01 -4.34 14.19
CA GLY A 14 7.38 -4.58 13.72
C GLY A 14 7.67 -4.40 12.22
N ALA A 15 6.80 -4.86 11.32
CA ALA A 15 7.06 -4.82 9.88
C ALA A 15 6.33 -3.66 9.19
N ILE A 16 7.12 -2.74 8.61
CA ILE A 16 6.67 -1.56 7.87
C ILE A 16 6.85 -1.79 6.36
N TYR A 17 5.83 -1.47 5.58
CA TYR A 17 5.79 -1.67 4.14
C TYR A 17 5.13 -0.48 3.42
N PRO A 18 5.50 -0.21 2.15
CA PRO A 18 4.92 0.89 1.42
C PRO A 18 3.57 0.51 0.82
N VAL A 19 2.64 1.46 0.85
CA VAL A 19 1.30 1.35 0.27
C VAL A 19 0.91 2.64 -0.44
N VAL A 20 -0.12 2.55 -1.26
CA VAL A 20 -0.85 3.69 -1.78
C VAL A 20 -2.33 3.49 -1.47
N ILE A 21 -2.98 4.52 -0.94
CA ILE A 21 -4.43 4.50 -0.72
C ILE A 21 -5.12 4.88 -2.03
N LEU A 22 -5.96 3.99 -2.53
CA LEU A 22 -6.77 4.20 -3.73
C LEU A 22 -8.15 4.75 -3.35
N ASP A 23 -8.82 4.12 -2.38
CA ASP A 23 -10.12 4.56 -1.84
C ASP A 23 -10.02 4.80 -0.33
N GLU A 24 -10.14 6.05 0.09
CA GLU A 24 -10.13 6.45 1.51
C GLU A 24 -11.44 6.12 2.24
N VAL A 25 -12.50 5.75 1.51
CA VAL A 25 -13.78 5.40 2.13
C VAL A 25 -13.67 4.01 2.79
N HIS A 26 -13.97 3.95 4.09
CA HIS A 26 -13.92 2.77 4.96
C HIS A 26 -15.03 1.74 4.69
N ARG A 27 -15.09 1.22 3.46
CA ARG A 27 -16.15 0.34 2.94
C ARG A 27 -15.62 -0.94 2.28
N TRP A 28 -14.32 -1.22 2.36
CA TRP A 28 -13.72 -2.39 1.73
C TRP A 28 -13.42 -3.47 2.77
N ALA A 29 -14.07 -4.62 2.62
CA ALA A 29 -13.84 -5.78 3.46
C ALA A 29 -12.67 -6.63 2.95
N ARG A 30 -11.92 -7.18 3.90
CA ARG A 30 -10.88 -8.16 3.62
C ARG A 30 -11.50 -9.34 2.85
N PRO A 31 -10.85 -9.85 1.80
CA PRO A 31 -11.36 -11.00 1.06
C PRO A 31 -11.39 -12.24 1.95
N THR A 32 -12.49 -12.99 1.90
CA THR A 32 -12.71 -14.20 2.72
C THR A 32 -11.86 -15.38 2.26
N HIS A 33 -11.46 -15.39 0.99
CA HIS A 33 -10.57 -16.35 0.34
C HIS A 33 -9.47 -15.55 -0.39
N PRO A 34 -8.35 -16.15 -0.86
CA PRO A 34 -7.43 -15.44 -1.75
C PRO A 34 -8.20 -14.79 -2.91
N GLY A 35 -8.17 -13.46 -2.99
CA GLY A 35 -9.12 -12.73 -3.83
C GLY A 35 -9.10 -11.22 -3.62
N LEU A 36 -10.02 -10.53 -4.28
CA LEU A 36 -10.09 -9.08 -4.28
C LEU A 36 -10.86 -8.54 -3.06
N PRO A 37 -10.51 -7.35 -2.56
CA PRO A 37 -11.36 -6.59 -1.65
C PRO A 37 -12.80 -6.46 -2.15
N GLU A 38 -13.76 -6.65 -1.24
CA GLU A 38 -15.19 -6.57 -1.54
C GLU A 38 -15.81 -5.32 -0.93
N ARG A 39 -16.59 -4.59 -1.72
CA ARG A 39 -17.28 -3.39 -1.25
C ARG A 39 -18.50 -3.76 -0.41
N GLN A 40 -18.60 -3.16 0.77
CA GLN A 40 -19.68 -3.37 1.73
C GLN A 40 -20.64 -2.16 1.75
N PRO A 41 -21.91 -2.37 2.12
CA PRO A 41 -22.90 -1.30 2.22
C PRO A 41 -22.72 -0.41 3.47
N GLY A 42 -21.90 -0.80 4.44
CA GLY A 42 -21.65 -0.07 5.69
C GLY A 42 -20.28 0.61 5.77
N THR A 43 -20.09 1.43 6.79
CA THR A 43 -18.80 2.01 7.20
C THR A 43 -18.21 1.22 8.36
N GLY A 44 -16.89 1.28 8.54
CA GLY A 44 -16.18 0.50 9.58
C GLY A 44 -15.37 -0.67 9.03
N HIS A 45 -15.21 -0.73 7.71
CA HIS A 45 -14.27 -1.63 7.06
C HIS A 45 -12.95 -0.90 6.72
N GLY A 46 -12.09 -1.52 5.93
CA GLY A 46 -10.83 -0.90 5.49
C GLY A 46 -11.00 0.05 4.31
N MET A 47 -9.91 0.75 4.02
CA MET A 47 -9.66 1.45 2.76
C MET A 47 -9.18 0.48 1.70
N LEU A 48 -9.40 0.78 0.41
CA LEU A 48 -8.77 0.05 -0.68
C LEU A 48 -7.36 0.58 -0.89
N VAL A 49 -6.36 -0.29 -0.81
CA VAL A 49 -4.96 0.08 -0.99
C VAL A 49 -4.26 -0.82 -2.00
N LEU A 50 -3.28 -0.22 -2.66
CA LEU A 50 -2.24 -0.94 -3.38
C LEU A 50 -1.06 -1.14 -2.45
N ARG A 51 -0.56 -2.37 -2.38
CA ARG A 51 0.48 -2.76 -1.43
C ARG A 51 1.67 -3.38 -2.14
N TRP A 52 2.88 -3.04 -1.68
CA TRP A 52 4.08 -3.80 -2.00
C TRP A 52 4.25 -5.03 -1.11
N THR A 53 4.51 -6.18 -1.73
CA THR A 53 4.75 -7.49 -1.08
C THR A 53 6.02 -8.17 -1.57
N GLY A 54 6.81 -7.51 -2.42
CA GLY A 54 8.11 -8.04 -2.86
C GLY A 54 9.18 -7.99 -1.76
N PRO A 55 10.36 -8.59 -2.01
CA PRO A 55 11.40 -8.74 -1.01
C PRO A 55 11.98 -7.41 -0.54
N GLN A 56 12.54 -7.39 0.68
CA GLN A 56 13.07 -6.17 1.30
C GLN A 56 14.20 -5.50 0.48
N GLY A 57 15.00 -6.29 -0.23
CA GLY A 57 16.06 -5.79 -1.12
C GLY A 57 15.56 -4.91 -2.28
N GLU A 58 14.26 -4.99 -2.60
CA GLU A 58 13.62 -4.23 -3.68
C GLU A 58 12.81 -3.02 -3.16
N HIS A 59 12.80 -2.77 -1.85
CA HIS A 59 12.05 -1.66 -1.25
C HIS A 59 12.46 -0.27 -1.77
N ALA A 60 13.66 -0.13 -2.35
CA ALA A 60 14.08 1.11 -2.99
C ALA A 60 13.29 1.42 -4.28
N ALA A 61 12.86 0.39 -5.02
CA ALA A 61 12.07 0.54 -6.25
C ALA A 61 10.56 0.60 -5.97
N ALA A 62 10.11 0.07 -4.84
CA ALA A 62 8.70 -0.05 -4.49
C ALA A 62 7.89 1.27 -4.59
N PRO A 63 8.38 2.44 -4.13
CA PRO A 63 7.62 3.70 -4.24
C PRO A 63 7.31 4.08 -5.69
N GLY A 64 8.27 3.93 -6.60
CA GLY A 64 8.08 4.22 -8.03
C GLY A 64 7.07 3.28 -8.67
N LEU A 65 7.15 1.98 -8.35
CA LEU A 65 6.20 0.98 -8.84
C LEU A 65 4.78 1.24 -8.33
N LEU A 66 4.63 1.58 -7.04
CA LEU A 66 3.35 1.94 -6.44
C LEU A 66 2.75 3.18 -7.07
N ALA A 67 3.52 4.25 -7.24
CA ALA A 67 3.05 5.49 -7.86
C ALA A 67 2.61 5.27 -9.32
N ALA A 68 3.41 4.54 -10.10
CA ALA A 68 3.10 4.22 -11.49
C ALA A 68 1.86 3.33 -11.63
N ALA A 69 1.68 2.36 -10.73
CA ALA A 69 0.47 1.54 -10.72
C ALA A 69 -0.76 2.36 -10.30
N ALA A 70 -0.64 3.20 -9.27
CA ALA A 70 -1.74 4.04 -8.79
C ALA A 70 -2.23 5.03 -9.85
N ALA A 71 -1.33 5.58 -10.66
CA ALA A 71 -1.71 6.45 -11.79
C ALA A 71 -2.57 5.74 -12.86
N ARG A 72 -2.53 4.40 -12.91
CA ARG A 72 -3.33 3.56 -13.80
C ARG A 72 -4.54 2.93 -13.10
N ALA A 73 -4.78 3.26 -11.82
CA ALA A 73 -5.89 2.69 -11.08
C ALA A 73 -7.24 3.08 -11.73
N PRO A 74 -8.23 2.17 -11.70
CA PRO A 74 -9.56 2.52 -12.16
C PRO A 74 -10.16 3.63 -11.31
N ALA A 75 -11.03 4.45 -11.91
CA ALA A 75 -11.79 5.45 -11.16
C ALA A 75 -12.69 4.77 -10.13
N LEU A 76 -12.83 5.38 -8.96
CA LEU A 76 -13.60 4.81 -7.85
C LEU A 76 -14.98 5.45 -7.72
N PRO A 77 -16.01 4.67 -7.35
CA PRO A 77 -15.93 3.25 -6.97
C PRO A 77 -15.89 2.32 -8.18
N ALA A 78 -14.89 1.45 -8.25
CA ALA A 78 -14.73 0.46 -9.32
C ALA A 78 -15.60 -0.78 -9.06
N SER A 79 -16.03 -1.43 -10.14
CA SER A 79 -16.67 -2.73 -10.10
C SER A 79 -15.67 -3.86 -9.79
N GLY A 80 -16.19 -5.02 -9.38
CA GLY A 80 -15.35 -6.19 -9.14
C GLY A 80 -14.56 -6.64 -10.39
N GLY A 81 -15.16 -6.52 -11.58
CA GLY A 81 -14.50 -6.85 -12.85
C GLY A 81 -13.34 -5.92 -13.18
N GLU A 82 -13.51 -4.61 -12.96
CA GLU A 82 -12.44 -3.61 -13.15
C GLU A 82 -11.29 -3.84 -12.16
N LEU A 83 -11.60 -4.13 -10.90
CA LEU A 83 -10.59 -4.46 -9.90
C LEU A 83 -9.83 -5.75 -10.23
N LEU A 84 -10.52 -6.76 -10.78
CA LEU A 84 -9.89 -8.00 -11.21
C LEU A 84 -8.92 -7.78 -12.37
N ALA A 85 -9.38 -7.10 -13.42
CA ALA A 85 -8.54 -6.75 -14.56
C ALA A 85 -7.34 -5.91 -14.12
N TYR A 86 -7.57 -4.95 -13.22
CA TYR A 86 -6.49 -4.12 -12.69
C TYR A 86 -5.48 -4.96 -11.89
N GLN A 87 -5.93 -5.81 -10.96
CA GLN A 87 -5.07 -6.72 -10.19
C GLN A 87 -4.20 -7.62 -11.09
N GLN A 88 -4.79 -8.19 -12.14
CA GLN A 88 -4.08 -9.04 -13.10
C GLN A 88 -3.05 -8.27 -13.94
N SER A 89 -3.21 -6.95 -14.08
CA SER A 89 -2.29 -6.07 -14.81
C SER A 89 -1.15 -5.50 -13.96
N LEU A 90 -1.15 -5.77 -12.65
CA LEU A 90 -0.13 -5.25 -11.74
C LEU A 90 1.21 -5.97 -11.95
N PRO A 91 2.33 -5.25 -11.84
CA PRO A 91 3.64 -5.88 -11.83
C PRO A 91 3.79 -6.80 -10.61
N HIS A 92 4.70 -7.76 -10.71
CA HIS A 92 5.00 -8.67 -9.61
C HIS A 92 5.37 -7.89 -8.33
N GLY A 93 4.88 -8.37 -7.19
CA GLY A 93 5.09 -7.72 -5.89
C GLY A 93 4.11 -6.60 -5.57
N LEU A 94 3.16 -6.26 -6.45
CA LEU A 94 2.04 -5.38 -6.14
C LEU A 94 0.72 -6.15 -6.06
N TYR A 95 -0.10 -5.81 -5.08
CA TYR A 95 -1.40 -6.45 -4.87
C TYR A 95 -2.43 -5.48 -4.24
N LEU A 96 -3.69 -5.57 -4.66
CA LEU A 96 -4.83 -4.90 -4.04
C LEU A 96 -5.24 -5.56 -2.72
N THR A 97 -5.31 -4.79 -1.65
CA THR A 97 -5.78 -5.28 -0.35
C THR A 97 -6.60 -4.22 0.36
N THR A 98 -7.21 -4.61 1.47
CA THR A 98 -7.81 -3.68 2.42
C THR A 98 -6.85 -3.31 3.52
N LEU A 99 -6.92 -2.07 4.00
CA LEU A 99 -6.11 -1.58 5.11
C LEU A 99 -6.97 -0.70 6.05
N PRO A 100 -7.06 -1.03 7.34
CA PRO A 100 -7.60 -0.12 8.36
C PRO A 100 -6.74 1.16 8.48
N ALA A 101 -7.35 2.31 8.69
CA ALA A 101 -6.62 3.60 8.71
C ALA A 101 -5.61 3.70 9.86
N GLU A 102 -5.87 3.05 10.99
CA GLU A 102 -4.97 3.02 12.15
C GLU A 102 -3.62 2.34 11.88
N LEU A 103 -3.51 1.57 10.78
CA LEU A 103 -2.27 0.93 10.36
C LEU A 103 -1.44 1.79 9.41
N VAL A 104 -1.93 2.97 9.02
CA VAL A 104 -1.18 3.95 8.21
C VAL A 104 -0.36 4.85 9.13
N LEU A 105 0.95 4.93 8.87
CA LEU A 105 1.90 5.67 9.70
C LEU A 105 2.24 7.06 9.15
N GLY A 106 1.82 7.38 7.92
CA GLY A 106 2.16 8.60 7.20
C GLY A 106 3.10 8.36 6.02
N PRO A 107 3.77 9.40 5.49
CA PRO A 107 4.58 9.30 4.26
C PRO A 107 5.70 8.24 4.36
N TRP A 108 5.92 7.49 3.28
CA TRP A 108 6.95 6.43 3.25
C TRP A 108 8.37 6.92 3.56
N GLU A 109 8.69 8.15 3.16
CA GLU A 109 9.98 8.79 3.40
C GLU A 109 10.24 9.06 4.89
N GLN A 110 9.16 9.24 5.67
CA GLN A 110 9.22 9.54 7.11
C GLN A 110 8.98 8.29 7.97
N ARG A 111 9.00 7.10 7.36
CA ARG A 111 8.73 5.85 8.07
C ARG A 111 9.72 5.64 9.23
N PRO A 112 9.28 5.01 10.33
CA PRO A 112 10.18 4.60 11.39
C PRO A 112 11.36 3.77 10.86
N GLY A 113 12.58 4.10 11.30
CA GLY A 113 13.81 3.45 10.85
C GLY A 113 14.42 4.00 9.56
N ALA A 114 13.79 4.96 8.86
CA ALA A 114 14.36 5.56 7.64
C ALA A 114 15.70 6.27 7.89
N ALA A 115 15.85 6.94 9.04
CA ALA A 115 17.07 7.67 9.41
C ALA A 115 18.23 6.76 9.89
N CYS A 116 17.98 5.47 10.13
CA CYS A 116 18.98 4.54 10.67
C CYS A 116 19.72 3.71 9.60
N ALA A 117 19.58 4.06 8.31
CA ALA A 117 20.35 3.39 7.25
C ALA A 117 21.87 3.58 7.53
N PRO A 118 22.67 2.50 7.50
CA PRO A 118 24.01 2.50 8.09
C PRO A 118 24.99 3.25 7.18
N GLY A 119 25.34 4.45 7.59
CA GLY A 119 26.36 5.23 6.91
C GLY A 119 26.79 6.41 7.76
N PHE A 120 27.38 6.14 8.93
CA PHE A 120 28.45 6.94 9.56
C PHE A 120 28.84 6.30 10.91
N LEU A 121 29.31 5.06 10.86
CA LEU A 121 30.34 4.61 11.80
C LEU A 121 31.69 4.93 11.16
N HIS A 122 32.08 6.21 11.17
CA HIS A 122 33.49 6.53 10.99
C HIS A 122 34.19 6.43 12.34
N ARG A 123 35.00 5.39 12.43
CA ARG A 123 36.04 5.12 13.43
C ARG A 123 36.76 6.36 13.94
N SER A 124 36.96 6.33 15.26
CA SER A 124 38.18 6.68 16.00
C SER A 124 38.65 8.13 16.02
N ALA A 125 38.70 8.67 17.23
CA ALA A 125 39.89 9.34 17.75
C ALA A 125 40.28 8.64 19.05
#